data_AF-A0A1C6H3S4-F1
#
_entry.id   AF-A0A1C6H3S4-F1
#
_cell.length_a   1.000
_cell.length_b   1.000
_cell.length_c   1.000
_cell.angle_alpha   90.00
_cell.angle_beta   90.00
_cell.angle_gamma   90.00
#
_symmetry.space_group_name_H-M   'P 1'
#
loop_
_entity.id
_entity.type
_entity.pdbx_description
1 polymer ?
#
loop_
_entity_poly.entity_id
_entity_poly.type
_entity_poly.pdbx_seq_one_letter_code
_entity_poly.pdbx_strand_id
1 'polypeptide(L)' 'MPDYQTLYPYLFNRVTDAVTALQARDYGTAEDILKSAQQDTEAQYAEGE' A
#
# COMPACT_ATOMS: atom_id res chain seq x y z
N MET A 1 8.07 -17.66 -3.38
CA MET A 1 6.89 -17.22 -4.19
C MET A 1 6.08 -16.25 -3.37
N PRO A 2 5.87 -15.02 -3.85
CA PRO A 2 5.09 -14.00 -3.14
C PRO A 2 3.69 -14.53 -2.81
N ASP A 3 3.22 -14.29 -1.59
CA ASP A 3 1.84 -14.59 -1.22
C ASP A 3 0.90 -13.53 -1.81
N TYR A 4 0.61 -13.68 -3.10
CA TYR A 4 -0.28 -12.79 -3.84
C TYR A 4 -1.70 -12.75 -3.25
N GLN A 5 -2.14 -13.80 -2.54
CA GLN A 5 -3.46 -13.81 -1.90
C GLN A 5 -3.51 -12.86 -0.70
N THR A 6 -2.37 -12.64 -0.04
CA THR A 6 -2.23 -11.68 1.06
C THR A 6 -1.85 -10.28 0.56
N LEU A 7 -1.05 -10.18 -0.50
CA LEU A 7 -0.59 -8.90 -1.04
C LEU A 7 -1.71 -8.08 -1.70
N TYR A 8 -2.63 -8.73 -2.43
CA TYR A 8 -3.76 -8.06 -3.07
C TYR A 8 -4.68 -7.32 -2.08
N PRO A 9 -5.22 -7.95 -1.02
CA PRO A 9 -6.06 -7.26 -0.06
C PRO A 9 -5.27 -6.21 0.74
N TYR A 10 -3.97 -6.42 1.00
CA TYR A 10 -3.11 -5.40 1.61
C TYR A 10 -3.11 -4.12 0.76
N LEU A 11 -2.70 -4.20 -0.51
CA LEU A 11 -2.63 -3.04 -1.40
C LEU A 11 -4.00 -2.39 -1.60
N PHE A 12 -5.07 -3.18 -1.74
CA PHE A 12 -6.43 -2.68 -1.89
C PHE A 12 -6.86 -1.80 -0.70
N ASN A 13 -6.54 -2.25 0.53
CA ASN A 13 -6.86 -1.49 1.73
C ASN A 13 -6.04 -0.20 1.80
N ARG A 14 -4.73 -0.24 1.48
CA ARG A 14 -3.88 0.96 1.48
C ARG A 14 -4.34 1.99 0.44
N VAL A 15 -4.76 1.56 -0.74
CA VAL A 15 -5.35 2.45 -1.75
C VAL A 15 -6.67 3.06 -1.25
N THR A 16 -7.50 2.28 -0.57
CA THR A 16 -8.75 2.78 0.03
C THR A 16 -8.47 3.86 1.08
N ASP A 17 -7.50 3.62 1.98
CA ASP A 17 -7.08 4.59 3.00
C ASP A 17 -6.55 5.89 2.36
N ALA A 18 -5.73 5.76 1.31
CA ALA A 18 -5.20 6.91 0.58
C ALA A 18 -6.33 7.72 -0.08
N VAL A 19 -7.32 7.06 -0.68
CA VAL A 19 -8.49 7.74 -1.26
C VAL A 19 -9.28 8.49 -0.19
N THR A 20 -9.46 7.92 1.01
CA THR A 20 -10.09 8.62 2.13
C THR A 20 -9.30 9.87 2.55
N ALA A 21 -7.97 9.78 2.64
CA ALA A 21 -7.13 10.94 2.93
C ALA A 21 -7.22 12.02 1.83
N LEU A 22 -7.23 11.62 0.55
CA LEU A 22 -7.44 12.54 -0.58
C LEU A 22 -8.79 13.25 -0.52
N GLN A 23 -9.87 12.55 -0.14
CA GLN A 23 -11.20 13.15 0.03
C GLN A 23 -11.23 14.20 1.14
N ALA A 24 -10.44 13.99 2.20
CA ALA A 24 -10.24 14.95 3.27
C ALA A 24 -9.28 16.11 2.90
N ARG A 25 -8.69 16.09 1.69
CA ARG A 25 -7.60 16.97 1.24
C ARG A 25 -6.33 16.84 2.09
N ASP A 26 -6.17 15.71 2.75
CA ASP A 26 -4.96 15.35 3.47
C ASP A 26 -3.97 14.68 2.52
N TYR A 27 -3.34 15.49 1.68
CA TYR A 27 -2.42 15.02 0.65
C TYR A 27 -1.14 14.41 1.23
N GLY A 28 -0.68 14.91 2.38
CA GLY A 28 0.51 14.40 3.06
C GLY A 28 0.29 12.96 3.53
N THR A 29 -0.81 12.71 4.24
CA THR A 29 -1.17 11.36 4.69
C THR A 29 -1.40 10.42 3.50
N ALA A 30 -2.05 10.89 2.44
CA ALA A 30 -2.24 10.08 1.23
C ALA A 30 -0.91 9.65 0.59
N GLU A 31 0.05 10.58 0.49
CA GLU A 31 1.39 10.29 -0.05
C GLU A 31 2.14 9.27 0.81
N ASP A 32 2.13 9.44 2.13
CA ASP A 32 2.80 8.54 3.07
C ASP A 32 2.21 7.12 3.03
N ILE A 33 0.88 7.01 2.92
CA ILE A 33 0.19 5.72 2.78
C ILE A 33 0.65 4.99 1.52
N LEU A 34 0.68 5.69 0.38
CA LEU A 34 1.04 5.09 -0.91
C LEU A 34 2.52 4.69 -0.95
N LYS A 35 3.43 5.54 -0.45
CA LYS A 35 4.87 5.22 -0.37
C LYS A 35 5.12 4.00 0.50
N SER A 36 4.49 3.94 1.67
CA SER A 36 4.66 2.80 2.58
C SER A 36 4.11 1.51 1.95
N ALA A 37 2.95 1.58 1.29
CA ALA A 37 2.36 0.44 0.61
C ALA A 37 3.27 -0.12 -0.51
N GLN A 38 3.93 0.77 -1.25
CA GLN A 38 4.89 0.39 -2.28
C GLN A 38 6.12 -0.27 -1.65
N GLN A 39 6.73 0.34 -0.63
CA GLN A 39 7.93 -0.19 0.04
C GLN A 39 7.68 -1.56 0.68
N ASP A 40 6.56 -1.72 1.37
CA ASP A 40 6.18 -2.99 2.00
C ASP A 40 5.98 -4.09 0.95
N THR A 41 5.40 -3.75 -0.20
CA THR A 41 5.21 -4.67 -1.33
C THR A 41 6.53 -5.07 -1.96
N GLU A 42 7.42 -4.10 -2.19
CA GLU A 42 8.77 -4.36 -2.72
C GLU A 42 9.58 -5.26 -1.78
N ALA A 43 9.50 -5.05 -0.47
CA ALA A 43 10.14 -5.88 0.54
C ALA A 43 9.62 -7.33 0.51
N GLN A 44 8.30 -7.51 0.50
CA GLN A 44 7.69 -8.86 0.43
C GLN A 44 8.03 -9.59 -0.88
N TYR A 45 8.21 -8.85 -1.97
CA TYR A 45 8.61 -9.42 -3.26
C TYR A 45 10.07 -9.86 -3.23
N ALA A 46 10.97 -9.04 -2.66
CA ALA A 46 12.40 -9.34 -2.54
C ALA A 46 12.72 -10.47 -1.54
N GLU A 47 11.96 -10.61 -0.45
CA GLU A 47 12.07 -11.73 0.49
C GLU A 47 11.51 -13.05 -0.07
N GLY A 48 10.71 -12.98 -1.14
CA GLY A 48 10.06 -14.12 -1.78
C GLY A 48 10.85 -14.80 -2.90
N GLU A 49 12.03 -14.26 -3.26
CA GLU A 49 13.05 -14.82 -4.16
C GLU A 49 14.08 -15.68 -3.40
#